data_AF-A0A2D6R8A5-F1
#
_entry.id   AF-A0A2D6R8A5-F1
#
_cell.length_a   1.000
_cell.length_b   1.000
_cell.length_c   1.000
_cell.angle_alpha   90.00
_cell.angle_beta   90.00
_cell.angle_gamma   90.00
#
_symmetry.space_group_name_H-M   'P 1'
#
loop_
_entity.id
_entity.type
_entity.pdbx_description
1 polymer ?
#
loop_
_entity_poly.entity_id
_entity_poly.type
_entity_poly.pdbx_seq_one_letter_code
_entity_poly.pdbx_strand_id
1 'polypeptide(L)'
;MSDEVIELPIDNAHLFLKRLYTIGEVSKIVQRKPDTIRRYERLGHLSEPKRISDGSGLKNWRYYTEEDASDMLTFFSGRKPPGRPPNKKITNKELRSKIRTLSTKAKKYRSN
;
A
#
# COMPACT_ATOMS: atom_id res chain seq x y z
N MET A 1 12.69 -42.65 5.95
CA MET A 1 11.61 -41.85 6.55
C MET A 1 10.44 -42.03 5.63
N SER A 2 9.46 -42.81 6.04
CA SER A 2 8.20 -43.01 5.31
C SER A 2 7.40 -41.72 5.40
N ASP A 3 7.13 -41.10 4.25
CA ASP A 3 6.26 -39.93 4.18
C ASP A 3 4.88 -40.32 4.70
N GLU A 4 4.48 -39.71 5.81
CA GLU A 4 3.19 -39.93 6.45
C GLU A 4 2.12 -39.25 5.59
N VAL A 5 1.40 -40.05 4.80
CA VAL A 5 0.32 -39.56 3.94
C VAL A 5 -0.92 -39.34 4.82
N ILE A 6 -1.28 -38.07 5.01
CA ILE A 6 -2.49 -37.69 5.74
C ILE A 6 -3.64 -37.55 4.73
N GLU A 7 -4.59 -38.47 4.77
CA GLU A 7 -5.84 -38.37 4.00
C GLU A 7 -6.80 -37.38 4.68
N LEU A 8 -7.01 -36.22 4.06
CA LEU A 8 -7.94 -35.21 4.55
C LEU A 8 -9.27 -35.29 3.78
N PRO A 9 -10.40 -35.50 4.46
CA PRO A 9 -11.72 -35.35 3.86
C PRO A 9 -11.88 -33.92 3.30
N ILE A 10 -12.33 -33.80 2.04
CA ILE A 10 -12.46 -32.51 1.35
C ILE A 10 -13.29 -31.51 2.16
N ASP A 11 -14.35 -31.97 2.80
CA ASP A 11 -15.26 -31.16 3.63
C ASP A 11 -14.53 -30.47 4.79
N ASN A 12 -13.48 -31.11 5.32
CA ASN A 12 -12.67 -30.61 6.43
C ASN A 12 -11.38 -29.93 5.97
N ALA A 13 -11.05 -29.97 4.68
CA ALA A 13 -9.79 -29.42 4.15
C ALA A 13 -9.66 -27.92 4.44
N HIS A 14 -10.77 -27.18 4.50
CA HIS A 14 -10.77 -25.76 4.83
C HIS A 14 -10.21 -25.46 6.23
N LEU A 15 -10.19 -26.43 7.16
CA LEU A 15 -9.66 -26.25 8.51
C LEU A 15 -8.13 -26.15 8.52
N PHE A 16 -7.49 -26.71 7.51
CA PHE A 16 -6.03 -26.80 7.41
C PHE A 16 -5.47 -25.92 6.28
N LEU A 17 -6.26 -25.69 5.22
CA LEU A 17 -5.86 -24.87 4.09
C LEU A 17 -5.91 -23.39 4.45
N LYS A 18 -4.74 -22.73 4.39
CA LYS A 18 -4.65 -21.28 4.52
C LYS A 18 -4.98 -20.60 3.19
N ARG A 19 -5.87 -19.62 3.23
CA ARG A 19 -6.21 -18.82 2.05
C ARG A 19 -5.01 -17.98 1.61
N LEU A 20 -4.72 -18.02 0.32
CA LEU A 20 -3.75 -17.13 -0.33
C LEU A 20 -4.50 -16.05 -1.10
N TYR A 21 -3.89 -14.86 -1.15
CA TYR A 21 -4.44 -13.71 -1.84
C TYR A 21 -3.59 -13.36 -3.04
N THR A 22 -4.24 -13.01 -4.13
CA THR A 22 -3.61 -12.39 -5.29
C THR A 22 -3.39 -10.90 -5.06
N ILE A 23 -2.50 -10.28 -5.84
CA ILE A 23 -2.30 -8.82 -5.76
C ILE A 23 -3.59 -8.02 -6.03
N GLY A 24 -4.50 -8.55 -6.85
CA GLY A 24 -5.79 -7.93 -7.12
C GLY A 24 -6.72 -7.93 -5.91
N GLU A 25 -6.71 -8.99 -5.11
CA GLU A 25 -7.46 -9.07 -3.85
C GLU A 25 -6.84 -8.16 -2.79
N VAL A 26 -5.52 -8.23 -2.59
CA VAL A 26 -4.80 -7.36 -1.64
C VAL A 26 -5.04 -5.88 -1.98
N SER A 27 -5.03 -5.53 -3.27
CA SER A 27 -5.33 -4.17 -3.75
C SER A 27 -6.69 -3.65 -3.26
N LYS A 28 -7.71 -4.50 -3.24
CA LYS A 28 -9.05 -4.15 -2.73
C LYS A 28 -9.04 -3.98 -1.22
N ILE A 29 -8.35 -4.87 -0.50
CA ILE A 29 -8.23 -4.83 0.97
C ILE A 29 -7.56 -3.53 1.43
N VAL A 30 -6.39 -3.22 0.88
CA VAL A 30 -5.57 -2.07 1.32
C VAL A 30 -5.94 -0.76 0.64
N GLN A 31 -6.93 -0.78 -0.26
CA GLN A 31 -7.41 0.37 -1.04
C GLN A 31 -6.27 1.10 -1.77
N ARG A 32 -5.39 0.35 -2.43
CA ARG A 32 -4.29 0.89 -3.26
C ARG A 32 -4.22 0.16 -4.58
N LYS A 33 -3.78 0.85 -5.64
CA LYS A 33 -3.60 0.23 -6.95
C LYS A 33 -2.52 -0.87 -6.86
N PRO A 34 -2.64 -1.98 -7.61
CA PRO A 34 -1.62 -3.03 -7.63
C PRO A 34 -0.22 -2.50 -7.95
N ASP A 35 -0.11 -1.52 -8.86
CA ASP A 35 1.18 -0.91 -9.21
C ASP A 35 1.80 -0.10 -8.06
N THR A 36 0.97 0.50 -7.21
CA THR A 36 1.45 1.16 -5.99
C THR A 36 2.07 0.11 -5.07
N ILE A 37 1.39 -1.00 -4.83
CA ILE A 37 1.89 -2.10 -3.98
C ILE A 37 3.23 -2.60 -4.52
N ARG A 38 3.31 -2.95 -5.81
CA ARG A 38 4.56 -3.38 -6.48
C ARG A 38 5.69 -2.37 -6.35
N ARG A 39 5.36 -1.08 -6.42
CA ARG A 39 6.35 -0.01 -6.25
C ARG A 39 6.89 -0.01 -4.82
N TYR A 40 6.04 -0.13 -3.81
CA TYR A 40 6.48 -0.13 -2.42
C TYR A 40 7.25 -1.41 -2.04
N GLU A 41 6.89 -2.55 -2.60
CA GLU A 41 7.70 -3.80 -2.52
C GLU A 41 9.10 -3.58 -3.09
N ARG A 42 9.21 -3.08 -4.33
CA ARG A 42 10.49 -2.83 -5.00
C ARG A 42 11.37 -1.81 -4.27
N LEU A 43 10.76 -0.88 -3.54
CA LEU A 43 11.46 0.12 -2.74
C LEU A 43 11.86 -0.42 -1.35
N GLY A 44 11.55 -1.67 -1.02
CA GLY A 44 11.88 -2.28 0.27
C GLY A 44 11.05 -1.75 1.44
N HIS A 45 9.90 -1.12 1.16
CA HIS A 45 9.00 -0.63 2.21
C HIS A 45 7.92 -1.62 2.62
N LEU A 46 7.67 -2.62 1.78
CA LEU A 46 6.82 -3.78 2.05
C LEU A 46 7.68 -5.03 1.91
N SER A 47 7.28 -6.10 2.59
CA SER A 47 7.85 -7.43 2.41
C SER A 47 7.80 -7.85 0.93
N GLU A 48 8.82 -8.57 0.48
CA GLU A 48 8.84 -9.06 -0.90
C GLU A 48 7.68 -10.05 -1.14
N PRO A 49 7.06 -10.03 -2.33
CA PRO A 49 5.97 -10.93 -2.63
C PRO A 49 6.50 -12.36 -2.73
N LYS A 50 5.79 -13.29 -2.08
CA LYS A 50 6.02 -14.72 -2.24
C LYS A 50 5.62 -15.13 -3.65
N ARG A 51 6.37 -16.07 -4.24
CA ARG A 51 6.18 -16.49 -5.64
C ARG A 51 6.11 -18.00 -5.74
N ILE A 52 5.22 -18.49 -6.59
CA ILE A 52 5.18 -19.90 -6.96
C ILE A 52 6.37 -20.17 -7.88
N SER A 53 7.23 -21.10 -7.46
CA SER A 53 8.46 -21.49 -8.15
C SER A 53 8.27 -22.68 -9.09
N ASP A 54 7.09 -23.30 -9.12
CA ASP A 54 6.87 -24.48 -9.94
C ASP A 54 6.90 -24.16 -11.44
N GLY A 55 7.38 -25.12 -12.22
CA GLY A 55 7.56 -25.01 -13.66
C GLY A 55 6.24 -24.98 -14.46
N SER A 56 5.10 -24.78 -13.80
CA SER A 56 3.83 -24.57 -14.47
C SER A 56 3.79 -23.18 -15.12
N GLY A 57 2.83 -22.94 -16.02
CA GLY A 57 2.59 -21.62 -16.62
C GLY A 57 2.29 -20.50 -15.61
N LEU A 58 2.22 -20.81 -14.31
CA LEU A 58 2.09 -19.90 -13.18
C LEU A 58 3.45 -19.45 -12.61
N LYS A 59 4.56 -19.73 -13.30
CA LYS A 59 5.90 -19.29 -12.93
C LYS A 59 5.91 -17.79 -12.60
N ASN A 60 6.37 -17.44 -11.41
CA ASN A 60 6.41 -16.08 -10.85
C ASN A 60 5.06 -15.48 -10.41
N TRP A 61 4.01 -16.29 -10.25
CA TRP A 61 2.75 -15.78 -9.73
C TRP A 61 2.93 -15.30 -8.28
N ARG A 62 2.56 -14.05 -8.03
CA ARG A 62 2.66 -13.42 -6.70
C ARG A 62 1.47 -13.82 -5.86
N TYR A 63 1.75 -14.26 -4.65
CA TYR A 63 0.73 -14.52 -3.65
C TYR A 63 1.10 -13.87 -2.31
N TYR A 64 0.09 -13.64 -1.50
CA TYR A 64 0.19 -13.01 -0.19
C TYR A 64 -0.60 -13.85 0.83
N THR A 65 -0.11 -13.93 2.06
CA THR A 65 -0.86 -14.49 3.19
C THR A 65 -1.77 -13.43 3.81
N GLU A 66 -2.65 -13.87 4.70
CA GLU A 66 -3.48 -12.96 5.51
C GLU A 66 -2.62 -11.99 6.34
N GLU A 67 -1.54 -12.49 6.92
CA GLU A 67 -0.55 -11.67 7.65
C GLU A 67 0.06 -10.59 6.76
N ASP A 68 0.53 -10.96 5.54
CA ASP A 68 1.08 -10.00 4.58
C ASP A 68 0.03 -8.89 4.26
N ALA A 69 -1.23 -9.27 4.06
CA ALA A 69 -2.30 -8.32 3.76
C ALA A 69 -2.62 -7.40 4.96
N SER A 70 -2.61 -7.93 6.18
CA SER A 70 -2.81 -7.18 7.42
C SER A 70 -1.70 -6.15 7.65
N ASP A 71 -0.44 -6.56 7.44
CA ASP A 71 0.72 -5.67 7.56
C ASP A 71 0.67 -4.55 6.53
N MET A 72 0.34 -4.88 5.28
CA MET A 72 0.15 -3.89 4.22
C MET A 72 -0.99 -2.92 4.54
N LEU A 73 -2.11 -3.42 5.09
CA LEU A 73 -3.23 -2.58 5.49
C LEU A 73 -2.81 -1.59 6.59
N THR A 74 -2.11 -2.07 7.61
CA THR A 74 -1.58 -1.25 8.71
C THR A 74 -0.61 -0.19 8.20
N PHE A 75 0.30 -0.60 7.31
CA PHE A 75 1.26 0.29 6.67
C PHE A 75 0.60 1.39 5.84
N PHE A 76 -0.42 1.06 5.04
CA PHE A 76 -1.09 2.02 4.16
C PHE A 76 -2.13 2.88 4.88
N SER A 77 -2.72 2.41 5.99
CA SER A 77 -3.65 3.17 6.80
C SER A 77 -2.96 4.26 7.62
N GLY A 78 -1.74 3.99 8.12
CA GLY A 78 -0.90 4.98 8.80
C GLY A 78 -0.36 6.09 7.88
N ARG A 79 -0.47 5.93 6.56
CA ARG A 79 -0.05 6.92 5.58
C ARG A 79 -1.27 7.64 5.04
N LYS A 80 -1.35 8.96 5.27
CA LYS A 80 -2.34 9.80 4.58
C LYS A 80 -2.31 9.45 3.08
N PRO A 81 -3.47 9.20 2.45
CA PRO A 81 -3.47 8.79 1.06
C PRO A 81 -2.69 9.83 0.25
N PRO A 82 -1.71 9.40 -0.57
CA PRO A 82 -1.05 10.32 -1.49
C PRO A 82 -2.08 10.72 -2.55
N GLY A 83 -2.80 11.81 -2.26
CA GLY A 83 -3.75 12.47 -3.14
C GLY A 83 -3.21 13.81 -3.63
N ARG A 84 -3.56 14.14 -4.88
CA ARG A 84 -3.22 15.34 -5.66
C ARG A 84 -3.19 16.62 -4.80
N PRO A 85 -2.22 17.53 -4.97
CA PRO A 85 -2.32 18.88 -4.40
C PRO A 85 -3.70 19.47 -4.76
N PRO A 86 -4.40 20.15 -3.84
CA PRO A 86 -5.67 20.78 -4.17
C PRO A 86 -5.44 21.66 -5.40
N ASN A 87 -6.23 21.45 -6.45
CA ASN A 87 -6.15 22.16 -7.72
C ASN A 87 -6.69 23.60 -7.55
N LYS A 88 -6.33 24.26 -6.45
CA LYS A 88 -6.68 25.64 -6.17
C LYS A 88 -5.68 26.48 -6.96
N LYS A 89 -6.09 26.92 -8.15
CA LYS A 89 -5.39 27.99 -8.86
C LYS A 89 -5.38 29.20 -7.93
N ILE A 90 -4.23 29.47 -7.30
CA ILE A 90 -4.06 30.69 -6.52
C ILE A 90 -4.28 31.84 -7.50
N THR A 91 -5.35 32.60 -7.28
CA THR A 91 -5.61 33.76 -8.10
C THR A 91 -4.55 34.83 -7.83
N ASN A 92 -4.28 35.71 -8.79
CA ASN A 92 -3.37 36.86 -8.58
C ASN A 92 -3.78 37.71 -7.35
N LYS A 93 -5.07 37.73 -7.02
CA LYS A 93 -5.60 38.40 -5.82
C LYS A 93 -5.14 37.72 -4.52
N GLU A 94 -5.21 36.40 -4.45
CA GLU A 94 -4.74 35.62 -3.29
C GLU A 94 -3.21 35.64 -3.15
N LEU A 95 -2.47 35.69 -4.25
CA LEU A 95 -1.01 35.85 -4.21
C LEU A 95 -0.62 37.22 -3.63
N ARG A 96 -1.25 38.31 -4.13
CA ARG A 96 -0.99 39.67 -3.66
C ARG A 96 -1.38 39.87 -2.19
N SER A 97 -2.47 39.26 -1.73
CA SER A 97 -2.85 39.34 -0.31
C SER A 97 -1.81 38.67 0.58
N LYS A 98 -1.33 37.48 0.22
CA LYS A 98 -0.26 36.78 0.95
C LYS A 98 1.05 37.56 0.99
N ILE A 99 1.48 38.13 -0.14
CA ILE A 99 2.67 38.99 -0.20
C ILE A 99 2.52 40.20 0.72
N ARG A 100 1.36 40.84 0.71
CA ARG A 100 1.07 41.98 1.60
C ARG A 100 1.14 41.56 3.07
N THR A 101 0.50 40.47 3.46
CA THR A 101 0.53 39.97 4.85
C THR A 101 1.94 39.62 5.32
N LEU A 102 2.76 39.02 4.45
CA LEU A 102 4.16 38.72 4.74
C LEU A 102 4.98 40.00 4.91
N SER A 103 4.78 40.99 4.04
CA SER A 103 5.48 42.28 4.12
C SER A 103 5.12 43.07 5.38
N THR A 104 3.85 43.05 5.79
CA THR A 104 3.40 43.71 7.03
C THR A 104 3.93 43.01 8.27
N LYS A 105 3.99 41.67 8.23
CA LYS A 105 4.57 40.87 9.30
C LYS A 105 6.07 41.18 9.43
N ALA A 106 6.81 41.17 8.32
CA ALA A 106 8.24 41.51 8.30
C ALA A 106 8.53 42.95 8.80
N LYS A 107 7.69 43.93 8.44
CA LYS A 107 7.78 45.29 8.98
C LYS A 107 7.52 45.35 10.49
N LYS A 108 6.52 44.61 10.99
CA LYS A 108 6.22 44.53 12.43
C LYS A 108 7.40 43.97 13.22
N TYR A 109 8.10 42.96 12.72
CA TYR A 109 9.29 42.40 13.36
C TYR A 109 10.55 43.27 13.24
N ARG A 110 10.57 44.27 12.35
CA ARG A 110 11.67 45.24 12.23
C ARG A 110 11.47 46.52 13.05
N SER A 111 10.28 46.70 13.62
CA SER A 111 9.89 47.88 14.40
C SER A 111 9.83 47.61 15.91
N ASN A 112 10.15 46.38 16.33
CA ASN A 112 10.48 45.98 17.70
C ASN A 112 11.98 45.70 17.75
#